data_AF-A0A126ZFY7-F1
#
_entry.id   AF-A0A126ZFY7-F1
#
_cell.length_a   1.000
_cell.length_b   1.000
_cell.length_c   1.000
_cell.angle_alpha   90.00
_cell.angle_beta   90.00
_cell.angle_gamma   90.00
#
_symmetry.space_group_name_H-M   'P 1'
#
loop_
_entity.id
_entity.type
_entity.pdbx_description
1 polymer ?
#
loop_
_entity_poly.entity_id
_entity_poly.type
_entity_poly.pdbx_seq_one_letter_code
_entity_poly.pdbx_strand_id
1 'polypeptide(L)'
;MHIHECRLQKDLHLNGALRSVEGVIRDLLAEINSGQILERNGFENLVRGSKLDIEALYRHVLKENWYLSAVEALKLKLVAGTV
;
A
#
# COMPACT_ATOMS: atom_id res chain seq x y z
N MET A 1 1.37 15.75 -3.71
CA MET A 1 1.75 14.33 -3.64
C MET A 1 0.55 13.57 -3.08
N HIS A 2 0.16 12.46 -3.70
CA HIS A 2 -0.91 11.59 -3.20
C HIS A 2 -0.32 10.23 -2.84
N ILE A 3 -0.55 9.77 -1.62
CA ILE A 3 -0.13 8.45 -1.14
C ILE A 3 -1.40 7.67 -0.83
N HIS A 4 -1.55 6.48 -1.41
CA HIS A 4 -2.76 5.67 -1.33
C HIS A 4 -2.41 4.18 -1.26
N GLU A 5 -3.36 3.40 -0.78
CA GLU A 5 -3.27 1.94 -0.77
C GLU A 5 -3.37 1.35 -2.19
N CYS A 6 -2.73 0.20 -2.38
CA CYS A 6 -2.87 -0.64 -3.56
C CYS A 6 -4.29 -1.20 -3.61
N ARG A 7 -4.97 -0.99 -4.74
CA ARG A 7 -6.34 -1.46 -4.95
C ARG A 7 -6.35 -2.72 -5.80
N LEU A 8 -7.12 -3.71 -5.36
CA LEU A 8 -7.47 -4.90 -6.13
C LEU A 8 -8.96 -4.87 -6.45
N GLN A 9 -9.32 -4.98 -7.73
CA GLN A 9 -10.69 -5.15 -8.18
C GLN A 9 -10.76 -6.43 -9.02
N LYS A 10 -11.54 -7.41 -8.56
CA LYS A 10 -11.64 -8.74 -9.19
C LYS A 10 -12.94 -9.41 -8.80
N ASP A 11 -13.58 -10.08 -9.75
CA ASP A 11 -14.74 -10.92 -9.48
C ASP A 11 -14.27 -12.35 -9.18
N LEU A 12 -14.69 -12.91 -8.04
CA LEU A 12 -14.33 -14.27 -7.62
C LEU A 12 -15.51 -15.22 -7.86
N HIS A 13 -15.36 -16.09 -8.86
CA HIS A 13 -16.33 -17.15 -9.15
C HIS A 13 -15.81 -18.50 -8.66
N LEU A 14 -16.53 -19.11 -7.72
CA LEU A 14 -16.16 -20.38 -7.12
C LEU A 14 -17.05 -21.50 -7.67
N ASN A 15 -16.49 -22.34 -8.55
CA ASN A 15 -17.20 -23.45 -9.17
C ASN A 15 -16.36 -24.73 -9.09
N GLY A 16 -16.95 -25.81 -8.58
CA GLY A 16 -16.30 -27.13 -8.52
C GLY A 16 -16.27 -27.72 -7.11
N ALA A 17 -15.45 -28.76 -6.93
CA ALA A 17 -15.30 -29.42 -5.65
C ALA A 17 -14.63 -28.50 -4.60
N LEU A 18 -15.01 -28.65 -3.33
CA LEU A 18 -14.55 -27.79 -2.23
C LEU A 18 -13.03 -27.64 -2.15
N ARG A 19 -12.29 -28.73 -2.38
CA ARG A 19 -10.82 -28.70 -2.38
C ARG A 19 -10.23 -27.81 -3.48
N SER A 20 -10.86 -27.80 -4.65
CA SER A 20 -10.44 -26.94 -5.77
C SER A 20 -10.76 -25.48 -5.47
N VAL A 21 -11.95 -25.22 -4.93
CA VAL A 21 -12.39 -23.88 -4.50
C VAL A 21 -11.46 -23.30 -3.44
N GLU A 22 -11.03 -24.12 -2.47
CA GLU A 22 -10.06 -23.72 -1.46
C GLU A 22 -8.72 -23.28 -2.07
N GLY A 23 -8.22 -24.00 -3.09
CA GLY A 23 -7.00 -23.63 -3.81
C GLY A 23 -7.09 -22.24 -4.44
N VAL A 24 -8.20 -21.96 -5.13
CA VAL A 24 -8.45 -20.64 -5.76
C VAL A 24 -8.44 -19.52 -4.72
N ILE A 25 -9.06 -19.73 -3.55
CA ILE A 25 -9.07 -18.74 -2.47
C ILE A 25 -7.66 -18.51 -1.92
N ARG A 26 -6.86 -19.58 -1.75
CA ARG A 26 -5.48 -19.48 -1.27
C ARG A 26 -4.59 -18.71 -2.24
N ASP A 27 -4.76 -18.93 -3.54
CA ASP A 27 -4.00 -18.22 -4.57
C ASP A 27 -4.35 -16.72 -4.59
N LEU A 28 -5.64 -16.38 -4.51
CA LEU A 28 -6.07 -14.98 -4.40
C LEU A 28 -5.54 -14.31 -3.12
N LEU A 29 -5.52 -15.03 -2.01
CA LEU A 29 -4.96 -14.52 -0.76
C LEU A 29 -3.43 -14.30 -0.89
N ALA A 30 -2.71 -15.20 -1.58
CA ALA A 30 -1.29 -15.03 -1.85
C ALA A 30 -1.00 -13.81 -2.73
N GLU A 31 -1.85 -13.53 -3.73
CA GLU A 31 -1.81 -12.32 -4.55
C GLU A 31 -1.97 -11.06 -3.69
N ILE A 32 -3.00 -11.02 -2.83
CA ILE A 32 -3.26 -9.90 -1.91
C ILE A 32 -2.07 -9.66 -0.98
N ASN A 33 -1.56 -10.71 -0.34
CA ASN A 33 -0.44 -10.62 0.59
C ASN A 33 0.83 -10.11 -0.10
N SER A 34 1.08 -10.56 -1.33
CA SER A 34 2.24 -10.10 -2.11
C SER A 34 2.12 -8.60 -2.43
N GLY A 35 0.93 -8.13 -2.78
CA GLY A 35 0.65 -6.71 -2.99
C GLY A 35 0.91 -5.87 -1.73
N GLN A 36 0.42 -6.33 -0.58
CA GLN A 36 0.64 -5.64 0.71
C GLN A 36 2.12 -5.55 1.09
N ILE A 37 2.89 -6.62 0.86
CA ILE A 37 4.34 -6.62 1.12
C ILE A 37 5.06 -5.61 0.21
N LEU A 38 4.73 -5.62 -1.08
CA LEU A 38 5.35 -4.70 -2.04
C LEU A 38 5.04 -3.24 -1.70
N GLU A 39 3.79 -2.94 -1.34
CA GLU A 39 3.39 -1.62 -0.89
C GLU A 39 4.18 -1.19 0.35
N ARG A 40 4.27 -2.06 1.36
CA ARG A 40 5.00 -1.78 2.61
C ARG A 40 6.45 -1.46 2.33
N ASN A 41 7.10 -2.24 1.48
CA ASN A 41 8.49 -1.99 1.07
C ASN A 41 8.62 -0.64 0.34
N GLY A 42 7.65 -0.29 -0.51
CA GLY A 42 7.58 1.01 -1.17
C GLY A 42 7.48 2.17 -0.18
N PHE A 43 6.61 2.06 0.82
CA PHE A 43 6.45 3.06 1.87
C PHE A 43 7.67 3.14 2.79
N GLU A 44 8.29 2.02 3.15
CA GLU A 44 9.54 2.01 3.92
C GLU A 44 10.68 2.74 3.18
N ASN A 45 10.78 2.52 1.86
CA ASN A 45 11.72 3.27 1.03
C ASN A 45 11.39 4.77 0.99
N LEU A 46 10.10 5.12 0.89
CA LEU A 46 9.65 6.51 0.86
C LEU A 46 9.96 7.27 2.17
N VAL A 47 9.72 6.64 3.32
CA VAL A 47 9.96 7.30 4.62
C VAL A 47 11.42 7.29 5.06
N ARG A 48 12.29 6.55 4.36
CA ARG A 48 13.72 6.44 4.69
C ARG A 48 14.40 7.82 4.67
N GLY A 49 14.91 8.23 5.83
CA GLY A 49 15.55 9.55 5.99
C GLY A 49 14.56 10.72 6.09
N SER A 50 13.25 10.44 6.07
CA SER A 50 12.20 11.41 6.33
C SER A 50 12.01 11.63 7.84
N LYS A 51 11.14 12.58 8.21
CA LYS A 51 10.72 12.78 9.61
C LYS A 51 9.49 11.94 10.00
N LEU A 52 8.97 11.16 9.08
CA LEU A 52 7.76 10.36 9.27
C LEU A 52 8.15 8.90 9.51
N ASP A 53 7.51 8.24 10.48
CA ASP A 53 7.67 6.80 10.67
C ASP A 53 6.68 6.01 9.79
N ILE A 54 7.04 4.75 9.49
CA ILE A 54 6.24 3.88 8.62
C ILE A 54 4.84 3.64 9.16
N GLU A 55 4.69 3.50 10.47
CA GLU A 55 3.39 3.24 11.11
C GLU A 55 2.49 4.48 11.06
N ALA A 56 3.04 5.68 11.16
CA ALA A 56 2.34 6.95 10.99
C ALA A 56 1.86 7.10 9.55
N LEU A 57 2.73 6.82 8.56
CA LEU A 57 2.32 6.83 7.16
C LEU A 57 1.17 5.85 6.92
N TYR A 58 1.28 4.61 7.41
CA TYR A 58 0.23 3.61 7.29
C TYR A 58 -1.08 4.06 7.95
N ARG A 59 -1.04 4.65 9.15
CA ARG A 59 -2.24 5.20 9.81
C ARG A 59 -2.93 6.29 8.99
N HIS A 60 -2.18 7.10 8.26
CA HIS A 60 -2.76 8.09 7.35
C HIS A 60 -3.42 7.41 6.16
N VAL A 61 -2.66 6.57 5.43
CA VAL A 61 -3.11 5.92 4.20
C VAL A 61 -4.32 4.99 4.43
N LEU A 62 -4.37 4.27 5.57
CA LEU A 62 -5.48 3.35 5.90
C LEU A 62 -6.77 4.05 6.32
N LYS A 63 -6.70 5.29 6.82
CA LYS A 63 -7.89 6.05 7.23
C LYS A 63 -8.49 6.83 6.07
N GLU A 64 -7.64 7.35 5.18
CA GLU A 64 -8.03 8.14 4.03
C GLU A 64 -6.89 8.20 3.01
N ASN A 65 -7.21 8.38 1.72
CA ASN A 65 -6.19 8.71 0.71
C ASN A 65 -5.44 9.97 1.17
N TRP A 66 -4.14 9.83 1.48
CA TRP A 66 -3.41 10.93 2.09
C TRP A 66 -2.88 11.89 1.03
N TYR A 67 -3.42 13.10 1.05
CA TYR A 67 -2.96 14.20 0.20
C TYR A 67 -2.01 15.12 0.97
N LEU A 68 -0.85 15.38 0.37
CA LEU A 68 0.16 16.31 0.88
C LEU A 68 0.50 17.35 -0.18
N SER A 69 0.49 18.63 0.18
CA SER A 69 1.09 19.66 -0.66
C SER A 69 2.60 19.44 -0.79
N ALA A 70 3.21 19.98 -1.85
CA ALA A 70 4.66 19.89 -2.04
C ALA A 70 5.44 20.48 -0.85
N VAL A 71 4.93 21.56 -0.28
CA VAL A 71 5.53 22.23 0.89
C VAL A 71 5.49 21.33 2.12
N GLU A 72 4.37 20.64 2.37
CA GLU A 72 4.25 19.70 3.49
C GLU A 72 5.14 18.47 3.31
N ALA A 73 5.17 17.90 2.10
CA ALA A 73 6.04 16.78 1.77
C ALA A 73 7.52 17.13 1.97
N LEU A 74 7.93 18.36 1.58
CA LEU A 74 9.28 18.86 1.81
C LEU A 74 9.58 19.07 3.30
N LYS A 75 8.64 19.64 4.07
CA LYS A 75 8.77 19.81 5.54
C LYS A 75 8.97 18.48 6.27
N LEU A 76 8.27 17.44 5.81
CA LEU A 76 8.39 16.06 6.30
C LEU A 76 9.63 15.33 5.76
N LYS A 77 10.40 15.94 4.84
CA LYS A 77 11.53 15.31 4.14
C LYS A 77 11.14 14.03 3.37
N LEU A 78 9.92 13.97 2.84
CA LEU A 78 9.47 12.88 1.96
C LEU A 78 9.96 13.06 0.52
N VAL A 79 10.28 14.31 0.14
CA VAL A 79 10.82 14.67 -1.17
C VAL A 79 11.99 15.64 -1.00
N ALA A 80 12.88 15.69 -1.99
CA ALA A 80 13.94 16.69 -2.07
C ALA A 80 13.44 17.96 -2.77
N GLY A 81 13.94 19.13 -2.34
CA GLY A 81 13.73 20.37 -3.08
C GLY A 81 14.59 20.39 -4.34
N THR A 82 14.01 20.80 -5.46
CA THR A 82 14.77 21.10 -6.68
C THR A 82 15.34 22.52 -6.57
N VAL A 83 16.62 22.68 -6.90
CA VAL A 83 17.29 23.98 -7.04
C VAL A 83 17.12 24.55 -8.44
#